data_AF-A0A9W4STL2-F1
#
_entry.id   AF-A0A9W4STL2-F1
#
_cell.length_a   1.000
_cell.length_b   1.000
_cell.length_c   1.000
_cell.angle_alpha   90.00
_cell.angle_beta   90.00
_cell.angle_gamma   90.00
#
_symmetry.space_group_name_H-M   'P 1'
#
loop_
_entity.id
_entity.type
_entity.pdbx_description
1 polymer ?
#
loop_
_entity_poly.entity_id
_entity_poly.type
_entity_poly.pdbx_seq_one_letter_code
_entity_poly.pdbx_strand_id
1 'polypeptide(L)'
;MSLNWRQYLAIIFAAGVFGAIAISFISVSLPKIEVEPDRLTGYPTWHGAFKGYDSLKNDSMLTFVGAIMFVVSVIGLKLVLNPPTKPSQFYTGDDNQETISGVPTIGFNRLIVIYMLATFMSAVALIFFDIGKLFAVIAVSHNALEIAMLLLIGGGGRIKGVSFFVWLVIYVESVALIYIFNDFPIDALVFKVQGLTFDFALVIEFVRIYITTINHLRDAGKVKIPSNSEEIVDNDKTRKSLSAIFNQHPKQLIFLILASIIHVFGNLWSTIFITSAIANLIFGASYAIAFPIYILYLYVDIRASSVISQKRIYLPSTPAWKAIVIAIYSLSLALLTIRLGFIILAE
;
A
#
# COMPACT_ATOMS: atom_id res chain seq x y z
N MET A 1 -0.91 -29.53 -4.51
CA MET A 1 0.40 -29.47 -3.83
C MET A 1 0.12 -29.55 -2.33
N SER A 2 0.57 -30.59 -1.63
CA SER A 2 0.37 -30.71 -0.18
C SER A 2 1.24 -29.69 0.56
N LEU A 3 0.69 -29.07 1.60
CA LEU A 3 1.47 -28.17 2.45
C LEU A 3 2.44 -28.98 3.32
N ASN A 4 3.60 -28.41 3.63
CA ASN A 4 4.52 -29.00 4.61
C ASN A 4 4.17 -28.55 6.04
N TRP A 5 4.70 -29.25 7.04
CA TRP A 5 4.37 -28.98 8.46
C TRP A 5 4.67 -27.54 8.90
N ARG A 6 5.73 -26.91 8.38
CA ARG A 6 6.08 -25.51 8.70
C ARG A 6 5.03 -24.54 8.17
N GLN A 7 4.49 -24.82 6.98
CA GLN A 7 3.42 -24.02 6.37
C GLN A 7 2.13 -24.15 7.18
N TYR A 8 1.78 -25.37 7.63
CA TYR A 8 0.65 -25.57 8.53
C TYR A 8 0.81 -24.82 9.84
N LEU A 9 1.98 -24.91 10.49
CA LEU A 9 2.23 -24.18 11.73
C LEU A 9 2.11 -22.66 11.54
N ALA A 10 2.61 -22.11 10.44
CA ALA A 10 2.47 -20.69 10.15
C ALA A 10 1.01 -20.26 10.01
N ILE A 11 0.18 -21.07 9.34
CA ILE A 11 -1.26 -20.80 9.21
C ILE A 11 -1.96 -20.92 10.56
N ILE A 12 -1.70 -21.99 11.32
CA ILE A 12 -2.31 -22.21 12.64
C ILE A 12 -1.95 -21.07 13.60
N PHE A 13 -0.69 -20.66 13.62
CA PHE A 13 -0.25 -19.55 14.46
C PHE A 13 -0.92 -18.23 14.04
N ALA A 14 -0.98 -17.93 12.74
CA ALA A 14 -1.69 -16.74 12.25
C ALA A 14 -3.18 -16.78 12.62
N ALA A 15 -3.83 -17.93 12.46
CA ALA A 15 -5.22 -18.13 12.86
C ALA A 15 -5.43 -18.00 14.37
N GLY A 16 -4.47 -18.47 15.19
CA GLY A 16 -4.48 -18.31 16.64
C GLY A 16 -4.39 -16.85 17.07
N VAL A 17 -3.51 -16.06 16.44
CA VAL A 17 -3.41 -14.61 16.66
C VAL A 17 -4.71 -13.91 16.29
N PHE A 18 -5.26 -14.21 15.12
CA PHE A 18 -6.56 -13.68 14.70
C PHE A 18 -7.68 -14.05 15.68
N GLY A 19 -7.73 -15.32 16.09
CA GLY A 19 -8.72 -15.82 17.04
C GLY A 19 -8.65 -15.10 18.39
N ALA A 20 -7.45 -14.87 18.92
CA ALA A 20 -7.26 -14.12 20.16
C ALA A 20 -7.79 -12.67 20.05
N ILE A 21 -7.51 -12.01 18.93
CA ILE A 21 -8.00 -10.64 18.68
C ILE A 21 -9.52 -10.64 18.49
N ALA A 22 -10.08 -11.56 17.72
CA ALA A 22 -11.53 -11.68 17.52
C ALA A 22 -12.27 -11.95 18.85
N ILE A 23 -11.73 -12.85 19.70
CA ILE A 23 -12.27 -13.12 21.03
C ILE A 23 -12.27 -11.87 21.91
N SER A 24 -11.29 -10.97 21.73
CA SER A 24 -11.22 -9.72 22.50
C SER A 24 -12.41 -8.78 22.28
N PHE A 25 -13.25 -9.02 21.25
CA PHE A 25 -14.46 -8.26 20.95
C PHE A 25 -15.75 -8.85 21.53
N ILE A 26 -15.77 -10.09 22.06
CA ILE A 26 -17.01 -10.82 22.45
C ILE A 26 -17.87 -10.05 23.45
N SER A 27 -17.25 -9.26 24.33
CA SER A 27 -17.95 -8.50 25.38
C SER A 27 -17.86 -6.99 25.18
N VAL A 28 -17.61 -6.54 23.95
CA VAL A 28 -17.39 -5.13 23.63
C VAL A 28 -18.59 -4.61 22.87
N SER A 29 -19.31 -3.66 23.47
CA SER A 29 -20.33 -2.92 22.75
C SER A 29 -19.68 -1.97 21.74
N LEU A 30 -20.35 -1.76 20.60
CA LEU A 30 -19.97 -0.69 19.70
C LEU A 30 -20.08 0.64 20.44
N PRO A 31 -19.06 1.51 20.36
CA PRO A 31 -19.12 2.81 20.99
C PRO A 31 -20.22 3.66 20.35
N LYS A 32 -20.92 4.43 21.17
CA LYS A 32 -21.83 5.47 20.67
C LYS A 32 -20.98 6.64 20.18
N ILE A 33 -20.96 6.85 18.87
CA ILE A 33 -20.26 7.95 18.24
C ILE A 33 -21.30 8.98 17.80
N GLU A 34 -21.19 10.20 18.32
CA GLU A 34 -22.02 11.32 17.87
C GLU A 34 -21.62 11.70 16.44
N VAL A 35 -22.62 11.88 15.57
CA VAL A 35 -22.42 12.30 14.17
C VAL A 35 -22.72 13.78 14.07
N GLU A 36 -21.80 14.54 13.49
CA GLU A 36 -22.04 15.94 13.16
C GLU A 36 -22.54 16.06 11.72
N PRO A 37 -23.47 16.98 11.43
CA PRO A 37 -23.85 17.28 10.07
C PRO A 37 -22.72 18.00 9.33
N ASP A 38 -22.56 17.69 8.05
CA ASP A 38 -21.65 18.38 7.15
C ASP A 38 -21.96 19.88 7.13
N ARG A 39 -20.91 20.69 7.13
CA ARG A 39 -21.03 22.15 7.24
C ARG A 39 -21.62 22.82 5.99
N LEU A 40 -21.49 22.20 4.83
CA LEU A 40 -21.96 22.76 3.56
C LEU A 40 -23.37 22.30 3.23
N THR A 41 -23.71 21.04 3.51
CA THR A 41 -24.99 20.46 3.10
C THR A 41 -25.95 20.18 4.24
N GLY A 42 -25.48 20.18 5.50
CA GLY A 42 -26.29 19.90 6.68
C GLY A 42 -26.71 18.42 6.84
N TYR A 43 -26.18 17.52 6.00
CA TYR A 43 -26.47 16.09 6.07
C TYR A 43 -25.49 15.36 6.98
N PRO A 44 -25.85 14.23 7.59
CA PRO A 44 -24.94 13.49 8.46
C PRO A 44 -23.62 13.12 7.75
N THR A 45 -22.48 13.39 8.39
CA THR A 45 -21.16 12.98 7.93
C THR A 45 -20.96 11.46 8.06
N TRP A 46 -19.92 10.92 7.43
CA TRP A 46 -19.51 9.51 7.58
C TRP A 46 -18.35 9.34 8.56
N HIS A 47 -18.27 10.23 9.55
CA HIS A 47 -17.31 10.19 10.63
C HIS A 47 -17.95 10.68 11.94
N GLY A 48 -17.26 10.48 13.06
CA GLY A 48 -17.70 10.99 14.35
C GLY A 48 -17.37 12.46 14.54
N ALA A 49 -18.02 13.09 15.52
CA ALA A 49 -17.68 14.41 16.03
C ALA A 49 -16.23 14.45 16.56
N PHE A 50 -15.50 15.52 16.24
CA PHE A 50 -14.13 15.70 16.72
C PHE A 50 -14.09 16.63 17.94
N LYS A 51 -13.62 16.10 19.07
CA LYS A 51 -13.28 16.87 20.26
C LYS A 51 -12.18 17.87 19.93
N GLY A 52 -12.43 19.15 20.23
CA GLY A 52 -11.50 20.24 19.94
C GLY A 52 -11.46 20.63 18.45
N TYR A 53 -12.53 20.35 17.70
CA TYR A 53 -12.63 20.74 16.29
C TYR A 53 -12.49 22.26 16.11
N ASP A 54 -11.65 22.63 15.16
CA ASP A 54 -11.42 24.00 14.73
C ASP A 54 -11.56 23.99 13.21
N SER A 55 -12.65 24.58 12.73
CA SER A 55 -13.00 24.60 11.31
C SER A 55 -11.91 25.21 10.45
N LEU A 56 -11.29 26.30 10.91
CA LEU A 56 -10.24 26.98 10.17
C LEU A 56 -8.99 26.10 10.05
N LYS A 57 -8.61 25.40 11.12
CA LYS A 57 -7.47 24.46 11.07
C LYS A 57 -7.76 23.27 10.15
N ASN A 58 -8.97 22.70 10.24
CA ASN A 58 -9.37 21.58 9.41
C ASN A 58 -9.40 21.95 7.92
N ASP A 59 -10.05 23.07 7.58
CA ASP A 59 -10.16 23.56 6.21
C ASP A 59 -8.78 23.92 5.63
N SER A 60 -7.90 24.52 6.45
CA SER A 60 -6.51 24.80 6.07
C SER A 60 -5.73 23.51 5.79
N MET A 61 -5.87 22.49 6.65
CA MET A 61 -5.22 21.20 6.46
C MET A 61 -5.74 20.50 5.20
N LEU A 62 -7.05 20.40 5.01
CA LEU A 62 -7.64 19.79 3.82
C LEU A 62 -7.21 20.50 2.54
N THR A 63 -7.18 21.83 2.54
CA THR A 63 -6.69 22.63 1.41
C THR A 63 -5.22 22.36 1.13
N PHE A 64 -4.37 22.32 2.18
CA PHE A 64 -2.96 22.01 2.04
C PHE A 64 -2.73 20.62 1.47
N VAL A 65 -3.39 19.60 2.03
CA VAL A 65 -3.33 18.22 1.53
C VAL A 65 -3.80 18.15 0.08
N GLY A 66 -4.96 18.75 -0.24
CA GLY A 66 -5.50 18.79 -1.59
C GLY A 66 -4.54 19.43 -2.59
N ALA A 67 -3.92 20.56 -2.24
CA ALA A 67 -2.95 21.24 -3.09
C ALA A 67 -1.69 20.40 -3.32
N ILE A 68 -1.11 19.81 -2.27
CA ILE A 68 0.04 18.91 -2.39
C ILE A 68 -0.33 17.72 -3.28
N MET A 69 -1.46 17.06 -2.99
CA MET A 69 -1.98 15.90 -3.72
C MET A 69 -2.21 16.19 -5.21
N PHE A 70 -2.75 17.36 -5.53
CA PHE A 70 -2.89 17.83 -6.92
C PHE A 70 -1.53 17.93 -7.61
N VAL A 71 -0.57 18.65 -7.01
CA VAL A 71 0.77 18.85 -7.58
C VAL A 71 1.48 17.52 -7.80
N VAL A 72 1.49 16.64 -6.80
CA VAL A 72 2.16 15.33 -6.92
C VAL A 72 1.47 14.45 -7.96
N SER A 73 0.14 14.50 -8.09
CA SER A 73 -0.60 13.72 -9.09
C SER A 73 -0.29 14.19 -10.52
N VAL A 74 -0.22 15.51 -10.74
CA VAL A 74 0.18 16.10 -12.04
C VAL A 74 1.62 15.70 -12.41
N ILE A 75 2.55 15.77 -11.45
CA ILE A 75 3.93 15.33 -11.65
C ILE A 75 3.97 13.84 -11.99
N GLY A 76 3.25 13.01 -11.22
CA GLY A 76 3.14 11.57 -11.44
C GLY A 76 2.63 11.23 -12.84
N LEU A 77 1.53 11.86 -13.27
CA LEU A 77 0.98 11.72 -14.63
C LEU A 77 2.03 12.06 -15.69
N LYS A 78 2.72 13.20 -15.55
CA LYS A 78 3.77 13.61 -16.49
C LYS A 78 4.90 12.58 -16.57
N LEU A 79 5.28 11.96 -15.44
CA LEU A 79 6.31 10.91 -15.40
C LEU A 79 5.87 9.65 -16.14
N VAL A 80 4.67 9.13 -15.87
CA VAL A 80 4.22 7.84 -16.43
C VAL A 80 3.74 7.92 -17.87
N LEU A 81 3.35 9.10 -18.35
CA LEU A 81 3.02 9.38 -19.75
C LEU A 81 4.26 9.53 -20.63
N ASN A 82 5.43 9.84 -20.05
CA ASN A 82 6.69 10.00 -20.76
C ASN A 82 7.77 9.04 -20.20
N PRO A 83 7.54 7.71 -20.29
CA PRO A 83 8.45 6.72 -19.72
C PRO A 83 9.80 6.67 -20.46
N PRO A 84 10.88 6.19 -19.80
CA PRO A 84 12.17 5.97 -20.46
C PRO A 84 12.07 4.84 -21.48
N THR A 85 13.00 4.83 -22.45
CA THR A 85 13.12 3.75 -23.44
C THR A 85 13.56 2.41 -22.82
N LYS A 86 14.25 2.44 -21.68
CA LYS A 86 14.71 1.26 -20.93
C LYS A 86 14.17 1.28 -19.50
N PRO A 87 12.92 0.85 -19.27
CA PRO A 87 12.32 0.88 -17.94
C PRO A 87 12.94 -0.17 -17.01
N SER A 88 12.89 0.09 -15.71
CA SER A 88 13.12 -0.93 -14.68
C SER A 88 12.23 -2.15 -14.92
N GLN A 89 12.69 -3.32 -14.46
CA GLN A 89 11.98 -4.58 -14.66
C GLN A 89 11.75 -5.32 -13.34
N PHE A 90 10.56 -5.88 -13.20
CA PHE A 90 10.23 -6.93 -12.25
C PHE A 90 10.67 -8.29 -12.76
N TYR A 91 11.23 -9.08 -11.86
CA TYR A 91 11.61 -10.46 -12.08
C TYR A 91 10.96 -11.34 -11.03
N THR A 92 10.57 -12.56 -11.41
CA THR A 92 10.01 -13.54 -10.48
C THR A 92 10.96 -14.71 -10.33
N GLY A 93 10.99 -15.33 -9.16
CA GLY A 93 11.86 -16.48 -8.88
C GLY A 93 11.54 -17.74 -9.70
N ASP A 94 10.40 -17.75 -10.40
CA ASP A 94 9.95 -18.84 -11.28
C ASP A 94 10.44 -18.66 -12.73
N ASP A 95 11.11 -17.55 -13.05
CA ASP A 95 11.71 -17.35 -14.37
C ASP A 95 12.97 -18.22 -14.49
N ASN A 96 12.88 -19.33 -15.24
CA ASN A 96 14.03 -20.16 -15.59
C ASN A 96 15.16 -19.27 -16.11
N GLN A 97 16.38 -19.46 -15.59
CA GLN A 97 17.53 -18.59 -15.84
C GLN A 97 17.87 -18.39 -17.34
N GLU A 98 17.39 -19.29 -18.21
CA GLU A 98 17.60 -19.28 -19.65
C GLU A 98 16.64 -18.35 -20.43
N THR A 99 15.52 -17.91 -19.84
CA THR A 99 14.50 -17.05 -20.51
C THR A 99 13.98 -15.93 -19.61
N ILE A 100 14.88 -15.25 -18.89
CA ILE A 100 14.57 -14.13 -18.00
C ILE A 100 14.04 -12.92 -18.79
N SER A 101 12.75 -12.93 -19.13
CA SER A 101 12.04 -11.77 -19.68
C SER A 101 11.38 -10.98 -18.55
N GLY A 102 12.14 -10.03 -18.01
CA GLY A 102 11.65 -9.13 -16.97
C GLY A 102 10.44 -8.31 -17.43
N VAL A 103 9.55 -7.99 -16.49
CA VAL A 103 8.31 -7.25 -16.74
C VAL A 103 8.53 -5.78 -16.46
N PRO A 104 8.31 -4.86 -17.41
CA PRO A 104 8.47 -3.44 -17.14
C PRO A 104 7.64 -2.97 -15.93
N THR A 105 8.25 -2.21 -15.02
CA THR A 105 7.57 -1.64 -13.84
C THR A 105 6.53 -0.58 -14.18
N ILE A 106 6.50 -0.11 -15.43
CA ILE A 106 5.65 1.02 -15.86
C ILE A 106 4.15 0.78 -15.58
N GLY A 107 3.66 -0.47 -15.65
CA GLY A 107 2.28 -0.79 -15.29
C GLY A 107 1.98 -0.52 -13.82
N PHE A 108 2.89 -0.95 -12.94
CA PHE A 108 2.80 -0.68 -11.50
C PHE A 108 2.95 0.81 -11.19
N ASN A 109 3.87 1.50 -11.85
CA ASN A 109 4.04 2.95 -11.70
C ASN A 109 2.79 3.73 -12.09
N ARG A 110 2.12 3.34 -13.18
CA ARG A 110 0.82 3.92 -13.58
C ARG A 110 -0.24 3.67 -12.53
N LEU A 111 -0.27 2.48 -11.94
CA LEU A 111 -1.21 2.14 -10.89
C LEU A 111 -1.01 2.99 -9.62
N ILE A 112 0.25 3.24 -9.22
CA ILE A 112 0.55 4.20 -8.14
C ILE A 112 -0.01 5.58 -8.49
N VAL A 113 0.19 6.09 -9.71
CA VAL A 113 -0.34 7.41 -10.10
C VAL A 113 -1.87 7.45 -10.07
N ILE A 114 -2.55 6.38 -10.49
CA ILE A 114 -4.01 6.29 -10.41
C ILE A 114 -4.47 6.26 -8.95
N TYR A 115 -3.75 5.54 -8.07
CA TYR A 115 -3.97 5.55 -6.62
C TYR A 115 -3.84 6.96 -6.03
N MET A 116 -2.81 7.71 -6.43
CA MET A 116 -2.63 9.11 -6.02
C MET A 116 -3.79 10.00 -6.47
N LEU A 117 -4.24 9.84 -7.72
CA LEU A 117 -5.37 10.59 -8.26
C LEU A 117 -6.67 10.26 -7.53
N ALA A 118 -6.95 8.98 -7.29
CA ALA A 118 -8.13 8.56 -6.53
C ALA A 118 -8.12 9.16 -5.12
N THR A 119 -6.96 9.15 -4.46
CA THR A 119 -6.81 9.77 -3.14
C THR A 119 -7.00 11.29 -3.17
N PHE A 120 -6.48 11.97 -4.18
CA PHE A 120 -6.75 13.39 -4.40
C PHE A 120 -8.25 13.65 -4.58
N MET A 121 -8.93 12.84 -5.39
CA MET A 121 -10.38 12.95 -5.59
C MET A 121 -11.15 12.71 -4.28
N SER A 122 -10.71 11.76 -3.44
CA SER A 122 -11.29 11.58 -2.10
C SER A 122 -11.08 12.80 -1.20
N ALA A 123 -9.90 13.42 -1.21
CA ALA A 123 -9.64 14.63 -0.44
C ALA A 123 -10.52 15.82 -0.91
N VAL A 124 -10.67 15.98 -2.23
CA VAL A 124 -11.58 16.97 -2.81
C VAL A 124 -13.04 16.66 -2.43
N ALA A 125 -13.43 15.40 -2.49
CA ALA A 125 -14.77 14.98 -2.09
C ALA A 125 -15.05 15.29 -0.62
N LEU A 126 -14.10 15.12 0.29
CA LEU A 126 -14.27 15.54 1.70
C LEU A 126 -14.46 17.05 1.86
N ILE A 127 -13.82 17.88 1.02
CA ILE A 127 -13.97 19.34 1.10
C ILE A 127 -15.37 19.79 0.68
N PHE A 128 -15.94 19.14 -0.34
CA PHE A 128 -17.20 19.59 -0.96
C PHE A 128 -18.42 18.77 -0.56
N PHE A 129 -18.24 17.50 -0.21
CA PHE A 129 -19.26 16.48 -0.08
C PHE A 129 -18.90 15.44 1.00
N ASP A 130 -18.67 15.87 2.24
CA ASP A 130 -18.56 14.96 3.41
C ASP A 130 -19.94 14.41 3.82
N ILE A 131 -20.66 13.85 2.84
CA ILE A 131 -22.08 13.51 2.96
C ILE A 131 -22.21 12.00 3.09
N GLY A 132 -22.23 11.52 4.33
CA GLY A 132 -22.57 10.15 4.69
C GLY A 132 -22.01 9.08 3.73
N LYS A 133 -22.87 8.17 3.28
CA LYS A 133 -22.50 7.05 2.42
C LYS A 133 -22.08 7.45 0.99
N LEU A 134 -22.33 8.68 0.53
CA LEU A 134 -21.92 9.10 -0.82
C LEU A 134 -20.40 9.25 -0.93
N PHE A 135 -19.76 9.76 0.13
CA PHE A 135 -18.31 9.83 0.20
C PHE A 135 -17.67 8.44 0.11
N ALA A 136 -18.31 7.42 0.68
CA ALA A 136 -17.84 6.04 0.65
C ALA A 136 -17.57 5.52 -0.77
N VAL A 137 -18.36 5.93 -1.78
CA VAL A 137 -18.16 5.49 -3.18
C VAL A 137 -16.80 5.93 -3.71
N ILE A 138 -16.40 7.17 -3.42
CA ILE A 138 -15.10 7.71 -3.83
C ILE A 138 -14.00 7.09 -2.97
N ALA A 139 -14.24 6.94 -1.67
CA ALA A 139 -13.30 6.34 -0.74
C ALA A 139 -12.98 4.86 -1.06
N VAL A 140 -13.96 4.07 -1.53
CA VAL A 140 -13.76 2.67 -1.95
C VAL A 140 -12.80 2.56 -3.13
N SER A 141 -12.78 3.54 -4.02
CA SER A 141 -11.87 3.54 -5.17
C SER A 141 -10.39 3.56 -4.74
N HIS A 142 -10.08 4.24 -3.63
CA HIS A 142 -8.75 4.25 -3.02
C HIS A 142 -8.33 2.84 -2.57
N ASN A 143 -9.15 2.19 -1.72
CA ASN A 143 -8.88 0.85 -1.22
C ASN A 143 -8.82 -0.19 -2.37
N ALA A 144 -9.67 -0.04 -3.38
CA ALA A 144 -9.66 -0.92 -4.56
C ALA A 144 -8.32 -0.85 -5.32
N LEU A 145 -7.68 0.31 -5.37
CA LEU A 145 -6.38 0.49 -6.03
C LEU A 145 -5.23 -0.13 -5.22
N GLU A 146 -5.35 -0.19 -3.90
CA GLU A 146 -4.41 -0.92 -3.04
C GLU A 146 -4.49 -2.42 -3.28
N ILE A 147 -5.71 -2.96 -3.37
CA ILE A 147 -5.92 -4.35 -3.79
C ILE A 147 -5.36 -4.59 -5.19
N ALA A 148 -5.60 -3.67 -6.13
CA ALA A 148 -5.06 -3.78 -7.49
C ALA A 148 -3.52 -3.85 -7.46
N MET A 149 -2.86 -3.07 -6.60
CA MET A 149 -1.41 -3.13 -6.41
C MET A 149 -0.96 -4.49 -5.85
N LEU A 150 -1.64 -4.99 -4.81
CA LEU A 150 -1.36 -6.31 -4.22
C LEU A 150 -1.55 -7.44 -5.23
N LEU A 151 -2.64 -7.41 -6.01
CA LEU A 151 -2.92 -8.39 -7.07
C LEU A 151 -1.87 -8.33 -8.19
N LEU A 152 -1.44 -7.12 -8.59
CA LEU A 152 -0.41 -6.96 -9.61
C LEU A 152 0.94 -7.48 -9.13
N ILE A 153 1.34 -7.20 -7.88
CA ILE A 153 2.55 -7.73 -7.24
C ILE A 153 2.48 -9.26 -7.15
N GLY A 154 1.36 -9.81 -6.65
CA GLY A 154 1.13 -11.25 -6.56
C GLY A 154 1.12 -11.95 -7.92
N GLY A 155 0.70 -11.24 -8.98
CA GLY A 155 0.75 -11.67 -10.37
C GLY A 155 2.14 -11.61 -11.02
N GLY A 156 3.19 -11.20 -10.30
CA GLY A 156 4.54 -11.05 -10.84
C GLY A 156 4.70 -9.77 -11.68
N GLY A 157 3.92 -8.73 -11.39
CA GLY A 157 3.91 -7.48 -12.14
C GLY A 157 3.09 -7.53 -13.43
N ARG A 158 2.36 -8.63 -13.68
CA ARG A 158 1.54 -8.85 -14.89
C ARG A 158 0.06 -8.99 -14.54
N ILE A 159 -0.79 -8.40 -15.37
CA ILE A 159 -2.21 -8.79 -15.43
C ILE A 159 -2.29 -10.03 -16.32
N LYS A 160 -2.34 -11.22 -15.69
CA LYS A 160 -2.27 -12.51 -16.40
C LYS A 160 -3.60 -12.96 -17.02
N GLY A 161 -4.70 -12.26 -16.76
CA GLY A 161 -6.01 -12.60 -17.32
C GLY A 161 -7.16 -11.89 -16.62
N VAL A 162 -8.39 -12.32 -16.97
CA VAL A 162 -9.65 -11.73 -16.49
C VAL A 162 -9.83 -11.88 -14.98
N SER A 163 -9.18 -12.86 -14.35
CA SER A 163 -9.24 -13.08 -12.89
C SER A 163 -8.83 -11.86 -12.08
N PHE A 164 -7.89 -11.05 -12.57
CA PHE A 164 -7.52 -9.78 -11.93
C PHE A 164 -8.73 -8.85 -11.76
N PHE A 165 -9.48 -8.64 -12.83
CA PHE A 165 -10.66 -7.77 -12.83
C PHE A 165 -11.82 -8.40 -12.06
N VAL A 166 -12.00 -9.72 -12.15
CA VAL A 166 -13.03 -10.44 -11.38
C VAL A 166 -12.83 -10.25 -9.88
N TRP A 167 -11.60 -10.36 -9.37
CA TRP A 167 -11.33 -10.12 -7.95
C TRP A 167 -11.60 -8.67 -7.52
N LEU A 168 -11.28 -7.69 -8.37
CA LEU A 168 -11.58 -6.29 -8.10
C LEU A 168 -13.10 -6.02 -8.09
N VAL A 169 -13.84 -6.56 -9.05
CA VAL A 169 -15.30 -6.43 -9.10
C VAL A 169 -15.94 -7.10 -7.88
N ILE A 170 -15.54 -8.34 -7.55
CA ILE A 170 -16.03 -9.03 -6.35
C ILE A 170 -15.77 -8.18 -5.10
N TYR A 171 -14.59 -7.58 -4.97
CA TYR A 171 -14.30 -6.69 -3.87
C TYR A 171 -15.27 -5.50 -3.84
N VAL A 172 -15.32 -4.70 -4.91
CA VAL A 172 -16.15 -3.48 -4.96
C VAL A 172 -17.62 -3.79 -4.67
N GLU A 173 -18.18 -4.83 -5.30
CA GLU A 173 -19.57 -5.24 -5.09
C GLU A 173 -19.79 -5.72 -3.64
N SER A 174 -18.86 -6.50 -3.08
CA SER A 174 -18.99 -6.96 -1.69
C SER A 174 -19.01 -5.78 -0.70
N VAL A 175 -18.20 -4.76 -0.95
CA VAL A 175 -18.13 -3.57 -0.11
C VAL A 175 -19.39 -2.71 -0.27
N ALA A 176 -19.85 -2.51 -1.50
CA ALA A 176 -21.09 -1.79 -1.78
C ALA A 176 -22.29 -2.45 -1.07
N LEU A 177 -22.41 -3.78 -1.14
CA LEU A 177 -23.47 -4.51 -0.43
C LEU A 177 -23.38 -4.30 1.09
N ILE A 178 -22.18 -4.36 1.68
CA ILE A 178 -22.02 -4.11 3.11
C ILE A 178 -22.51 -2.71 3.49
N TYR A 179 -22.19 -1.67 2.71
CA TYR A 179 -22.59 -0.30 3.03
C TYR A 179 -24.08 -0.03 2.81
N ILE A 180 -24.70 -0.73 1.84
CA ILE A 180 -26.15 -0.66 1.63
C ILE A 180 -26.89 -1.27 2.82
N PHE A 181 -26.44 -2.42 3.33
CA PHE A 181 -27.16 -3.17 4.36
C PHE A 181 -26.80 -2.81 5.80
N ASN A 182 -25.77 -2.00 6.03
CA ASN A 182 -25.35 -1.60 7.37
C ASN A 182 -25.40 -0.08 7.50
N ASP A 183 -25.85 0.40 8.66
CA ASP A 183 -25.87 1.82 8.99
C ASP A 183 -24.65 2.21 9.81
N PHE A 184 -24.39 3.52 9.88
CA PHE A 184 -23.37 4.08 10.75
C PHE A 184 -23.61 3.64 12.21
N PRO A 185 -22.57 3.24 12.96
CA PRO A 185 -21.14 3.30 12.62
C PRO A 185 -20.57 2.02 11.97
N ILE A 186 -21.38 1.00 11.68
CA ILE A 186 -20.89 -0.32 11.26
C ILE A 186 -20.27 -0.27 9.87
N ASP A 187 -20.90 0.41 8.93
CA ASP A 187 -20.38 0.61 7.57
C ASP A 187 -19.02 1.34 7.55
N ALA A 188 -18.88 2.43 8.32
CA ALA A 188 -17.64 3.18 8.48
C ALA A 188 -16.55 2.35 9.17
N LEU A 189 -16.93 1.53 10.17
CA LEU A 189 -16.02 0.61 10.83
C LEU A 189 -15.48 -0.44 9.85
N VAL A 190 -16.36 -1.04 9.05
CA VAL A 190 -15.94 -2.02 8.04
C VAL A 190 -15.05 -1.37 6.99
N PHE A 191 -15.35 -0.16 6.53
CA PHE A 191 -14.46 0.62 5.65
C PHE A 191 -13.07 0.78 6.27
N LYS A 192 -12.99 1.14 7.55
CA LYS A 192 -11.71 1.34 8.24
C LYS A 192 -10.92 0.03 8.38
N VAL A 193 -11.59 -1.07 8.72
CA VAL A 193 -10.96 -2.40 8.79
C VAL A 193 -10.38 -2.81 7.44
N GLN A 194 -11.12 -2.61 6.36
CA GLN A 194 -10.65 -2.92 5.01
C GLN A 194 -9.43 -2.09 4.61
N GLY A 195 -9.50 -0.75 4.75
CA GLY A 195 -8.38 0.15 4.43
C GLY A 195 -7.12 -0.22 5.21
N LEU A 196 -7.21 -0.36 6.54
CA LEU A 196 -6.07 -0.76 7.37
C LEU A 196 -5.51 -2.14 7.00
N THR A 197 -6.37 -3.08 6.60
CA THR A 197 -5.92 -4.41 6.15
C THR A 197 -5.05 -4.29 4.89
N PHE A 198 -5.43 -3.46 3.93
CA PHE A 198 -4.65 -3.28 2.71
C PHE A 198 -3.39 -2.45 2.94
N ASP A 199 -3.44 -1.42 3.80
CA ASP A 199 -2.27 -0.67 4.25
C ASP A 199 -1.19 -1.59 4.82
N PHE A 200 -1.55 -2.43 5.79
CA PHE A 200 -0.62 -3.37 6.40
C PHE A 200 -0.08 -4.37 5.39
N ALA A 201 -0.94 -4.89 4.50
CA ALA A 201 -0.52 -5.82 3.46
C ALA A 201 0.49 -5.17 2.50
N LEU A 202 0.28 -3.91 2.10
CA LEU A 202 1.21 -3.18 1.23
C LEU A 202 2.55 -2.93 1.92
N VAL A 203 2.57 -2.52 3.19
CA VAL A 203 3.81 -2.39 3.96
C VAL A 203 4.59 -3.71 3.96
N ILE A 204 3.90 -4.83 4.26
CA ILE A 204 4.49 -6.16 4.29
C ILE A 204 5.07 -6.51 2.91
N GLU A 205 4.30 -6.34 1.83
CA GLU A 205 4.76 -6.66 0.48
C GLU A 205 5.94 -5.79 0.03
N PHE A 206 5.91 -4.47 0.27
CA PHE A 206 7.04 -3.59 -0.09
C PHE A 206 8.32 -3.97 0.65
N VAL A 207 8.23 -4.31 1.94
CA VAL A 207 9.36 -4.84 2.71
C VAL A 207 9.86 -6.16 2.13
N ARG A 208 8.95 -7.09 1.78
CA ARG A 208 9.32 -8.36 1.16
C ARG A 208 10.02 -8.15 -0.18
N ILE A 209 9.52 -7.27 -1.05
CA ILE A 209 10.14 -6.94 -2.34
C ILE A 209 11.55 -6.39 -2.13
N TYR A 210 11.74 -5.46 -1.18
CA TYR A 210 13.06 -4.91 -0.87
C TYR A 210 14.05 -5.99 -0.40
N ILE A 211 13.65 -6.81 0.58
CA ILE A 211 14.51 -7.88 1.12
C ILE A 211 14.82 -8.91 0.03
N THR A 212 13.82 -9.35 -0.73
CA THR A 212 14.00 -10.30 -1.83
C THR A 212 14.94 -9.74 -2.89
N THR A 213 14.78 -8.47 -3.28
CA THR A 213 15.65 -7.81 -4.26
C THR A 213 17.09 -7.73 -3.76
N ILE A 214 17.31 -7.31 -2.51
CA ILE A 214 18.66 -7.25 -1.93
C ILE A 214 19.32 -8.63 -1.86
N ASN A 215 18.58 -9.66 -1.44
CA ASN A 215 19.14 -11.00 -1.34
C ASN A 215 19.56 -11.54 -2.70
N HIS A 216 18.73 -11.39 -3.74
CA HIS A 216 19.07 -11.82 -5.10
C HIS A 216 20.27 -11.06 -5.66
N LEU A 217 20.33 -9.74 -5.47
CA LEU A 217 21.48 -8.95 -5.93
C LEU A 217 22.77 -9.33 -5.21
N ARG A 218 22.70 -9.58 -3.90
CA ARG A 218 23.84 -10.04 -3.10
C ARG A 218 24.33 -11.41 -3.54
N ASP A 219 23.42 -12.34 -3.81
CA ASP A 219 23.78 -13.70 -4.19
C ASP A 219 24.29 -13.77 -5.64
N ALA A 220 23.76 -12.94 -6.55
CA ALA A 220 24.33 -12.73 -7.89
C ALA A 220 25.76 -12.16 -7.83
N GLY A 221 26.04 -11.25 -6.90
CA GLY A 221 27.39 -10.73 -6.65
C GLY A 221 28.37 -11.75 -6.04
N LYS A 222 27.87 -12.86 -5.48
CA LYS A 222 28.69 -13.94 -4.88
C LYS A 222 29.02 -15.07 -5.86
N VAL A 223 28.36 -15.17 -7.01
CA VAL A 223 28.68 -16.18 -8.04
C VAL A 223 30.10 -15.92 -8.53
N LYS A 224 31.07 -16.66 -7.97
CA LYS A 224 32.44 -16.72 -8.49
C LYS A 224 32.39 -17.38 -9.87
N ILE A 225 32.91 -16.68 -10.87
CA ILE A 225 33.26 -17.27 -12.16
C ILE A 225 34.11 -18.52 -11.87
N PRO A 226 33.78 -19.71 -12.41
CA PRO A 226 34.60 -20.89 -12.21
C PRO A 226 36.03 -20.60 -12.66
N SER A 227 36.99 -20.90 -11.78
CA SER A 227 38.42 -20.61 -11.93
C SER A 227 39.11 -21.51 -12.97
N ASN A 228 38.45 -21.79 -14.09
CA ASN A 228 38.98 -22.59 -15.19
C ASN A 228 38.86 -21.82 -16.51
N SER A 229 39.59 -20.73 -16.60
CA SER A 229 40.08 -20.21 -17.88
C SER A 229 41.32 -19.39 -17.56
N GLU A 230 42.47 -20.05 -17.66
CA GLU A 230 43.71 -19.35 -18.00
C GLU A 230 43.44 -18.50 -19.24
N GLU A 231 43.98 -17.28 -19.25
CA GLU A 231 43.79 -16.22 -20.25
C GLU A 231 42.42 -15.52 -20.20
N ILE A 232 42.42 -14.30 -19.65
CA ILE A 232 42.09 -13.06 -20.39
C ILE A 232 42.56 -11.88 -19.54
N VAL A 233 43.40 -11.08 -20.19
CA VAL A 233 43.97 -9.81 -19.79
C VAL A 233 42.87 -8.78 -19.43
N ASP A 234 43.14 -7.98 -18.41
CA ASP A 234 42.41 -6.76 -17.98
C ASP A 234 41.04 -6.91 -17.29
N ASN A 235 40.97 -7.68 -16.20
CA ASN A 235 39.73 -7.95 -15.47
C ASN A 235 39.46 -7.02 -14.26
N ASP A 236 40.21 -5.92 -14.06
CA ASP A 236 39.95 -5.00 -12.93
C ASP A 236 38.91 -3.92 -13.29
N LYS A 237 38.88 -3.44 -14.55
CA LYS A 237 37.82 -2.53 -15.04
C LYS A 237 36.48 -3.23 -15.22
N THR A 238 36.47 -4.46 -15.73
CA THR A 238 35.24 -5.26 -15.93
C THR A 238 34.65 -5.68 -14.58
N ARG A 239 35.49 -6.06 -13.61
CA ARG A 239 35.06 -6.41 -12.25
C ARG A 239 34.63 -5.19 -11.43
N LYS A 240 35.27 -4.02 -11.59
CA LYS A 240 34.78 -2.73 -11.05
C LYS A 240 33.51 -2.24 -11.74
N SER A 241 33.34 -2.49 -13.05
CA SER A 241 32.12 -2.16 -13.79
C SER A 241 30.96 -3.03 -13.31
N LEU A 242 31.15 -4.35 -13.20
CA LEU A 242 30.16 -5.25 -12.62
C LEU A 242 29.87 -4.91 -11.15
N SER A 243 30.88 -4.68 -10.31
CA SER A 243 30.64 -4.31 -8.91
C SER A 243 29.99 -2.93 -8.75
N ALA A 244 30.26 -1.97 -9.64
CA ALA A 244 29.58 -0.67 -9.69
C ALA A 244 28.14 -0.76 -10.22
N ILE A 245 27.86 -1.68 -11.16
CA ILE A 245 26.52 -2.02 -11.64
C ILE A 245 25.72 -2.73 -10.52
N PHE A 246 26.37 -3.55 -9.69
CA PHE A 246 25.73 -4.26 -8.57
C PHE A 246 25.65 -3.44 -7.26
N ASN A 247 26.49 -2.42 -7.08
CA ASN A 247 26.53 -1.58 -5.86
C ASN A 247 25.41 -0.52 -5.79
N GLN A 248 24.60 -0.39 -6.83
CA GLN A 248 23.38 0.41 -6.74
C GLN A 248 22.28 -0.43 -6.10
N HIS A 249 22.36 -0.58 -4.77
CA HIS A 249 21.29 -1.12 -3.93
C HIS A 249 19.92 -0.56 -4.37
N PRO A 250 18.81 -1.32 -4.25
CA PRO A 250 17.49 -0.90 -4.70
C PRO A 250 16.89 0.14 -3.74
N LYS A 251 17.61 1.24 -3.50
CA LYS A 251 17.28 2.33 -2.57
C LYS A 251 15.96 2.99 -2.95
N GLN A 252 15.53 2.90 -4.21
CA GLN A 252 14.22 3.38 -4.62
C GLN A 252 13.08 2.68 -3.88
N LEU A 253 13.21 1.37 -3.59
CA LEU A 253 12.16 0.62 -2.91
C LEU A 253 11.98 1.07 -1.44
N ILE A 254 12.99 1.71 -0.85
CA ILE A 254 12.89 2.30 0.49
C ILE A 254 11.84 3.41 0.49
N PHE A 255 11.69 4.15 -0.60
CA PHE A 255 10.64 5.17 -0.70
C PHE A 255 9.23 4.55 -0.65
N LEU A 256 9.01 3.39 -1.28
CA LEU A 256 7.72 2.69 -1.18
C LEU A 256 7.42 2.27 0.27
N ILE A 257 8.41 1.67 0.94
CA ILE A 257 8.29 1.27 2.35
C ILE A 257 8.00 2.50 3.22
N LEU A 258 8.79 3.55 3.09
CA LEU A 258 8.64 4.77 3.89
C LEU A 258 7.27 5.43 3.67
N ALA A 259 6.84 5.55 2.41
CA ALA A 259 5.52 6.09 2.07
C ALA A 259 4.40 5.27 2.71
N SER A 260 4.43 3.94 2.57
CA SER A 260 3.43 3.05 3.17
C SER A 260 3.41 3.10 4.69
N ILE A 261 4.57 3.23 5.36
CA ILE A 261 4.66 3.34 6.83
C ILE A 261 4.06 4.66 7.32
N ILE A 262 4.35 5.77 6.64
CA ILE A 262 3.79 7.08 7.00
C ILE A 262 2.28 7.11 6.76
N HIS A 263 1.84 6.51 5.65
CA HIS A 263 0.42 6.38 5.32
C HIS A 263 -0.33 5.59 6.40
N VAL A 264 0.11 4.35 6.69
CA VAL A 264 -0.53 3.53 7.73
C VAL A 264 -0.46 4.21 9.09
N PHE A 265 0.65 4.88 9.45
CA PHE A 265 0.77 5.59 10.73
C PHE A 265 -0.35 6.63 10.93
N GLY A 266 -0.66 7.44 9.91
CA GLY A 266 -1.78 8.39 10.00
C GLY A 266 -3.14 7.69 10.12
N ASN A 267 -3.36 6.60 9.38
CA ASN A 267 -4.58 5.79 9.50
C ASN A 267 -4.70 5.17 10.90
N LEU A 268 -3.62 4.65 11.48
CA LEU A 268 -3.60 4.11 12.84
C LEU A 268 -3.94 5.19 13.86
N TRP A 269 -3.30 6.35 13.74
CA TRP A 269 -3.46 7.44 14.70
C TRP A 269 -4.90 7.97 14.71
N SER A 270 -5.48 8.21 13.54
CA SER A 270 -6.90 8.62 13.43
C SER A 270 -7.89 7.53 13.83
N THR A 271 -7.53 6.25 13.71
CA THR A 271 -8.39 5.14 14.13
C THR A 271 -8.40 4.96 15.64
N ILE A 272 -7.22 5.01 16.27
CA ILE A 272 -7.04 4.85 17.71
C ILE A 272 -7.64 6.05 18.45
N PHE A 273 -7.45 7.27 17.94
CA PHE A 273 -7.98 8.49 18.53
C PHE A 273 -9.15 9.05 17.70
N ILE A 274 -10.17 8.23 17.46
CA ILE A 274 -11.27 8.48 16.50
C ILE A 274 -12.05 9.79 16.72
N THR A 275 -12.11 10.30 17.95
CA THR A 275 -12.77 11.57 18.27
C THR A 275 -11.81 12.75 18.42
N SER A 276 -10.52 12.61 18.12
CA SER A 276 -9.53 13.68 18.34
C SER A 276 -9.30 14.51 17.07
N ALA A 277 -9.55 15.83 17.17
CA ALA A 277 -9.24 16.76 16.08
C ALA A 277 -7.74 16.77 15.73
N ILE A 278 -6.85 16.66 16.73
CA ILE A 278 -5.40 16.58 16.50
C ILE A 278 -5.05 15.30 15.73
N ALA A 279 -5.72 14.19 16.02
CA ALA A 279 -5.47 12.95 15.31
C ALA A 279 -5.91 13.03 13.84
N ASN A 280 -7.02 13.72 13.56
CA ASN A 280 -7.45 14.01 12.19
C ASN A 280 -6.43 14.88 11.44
N LEU A 281 -5.84 15.88 12.10
CA LEU A 281 -4.77 16.70 11.51
C LEU A 281 -3.49 15.89 11.21
N ILE A 282 -3.08 15.00 12.12
CA ILE A 282 -1.94 14.10 11.92
C ILE A 282 -2.19 13.16 10.74
N PHE A 283 -3.41 12.63 10.61
CA PHE A 283 -3.83 11.84 9.46
C PHE A 283 -3.72 12.62 8.15
N GLY A 284 -4.26 13.84 8.07
CA GLY A 284 -4.10 14.70 6.89
C GLY A 284 -2.62 14.98 6.56
N ALA A 285 -1.83 15.33 7.58
CA ALA A 285 -0.39 15.58 7.41
C ALA A 285 0.37 14.35 6.90
N SER A 286 0.02 13.14 7.35
CA SER A 286 0.68 11.93 6.88
C SER A 286 0.46 11.71 5.38
N TYR A 287 -0.72 12.04 4.86
CA TYR A 287 -1.02 11.96 3.42
C TYR A 287 -0.20 12.98 2.64
N ALA A 288 -0.14 14.24 3.11
CA ALA A 288 0.70 15.27 2.50
C ALA A 288 2.19 14.91 2.47
N ILE A 289 2.66 13.97 3.29
CA ILE A 289 4.05 13.50 3.31
C ILE A 289 4.24 12.21 2.50
N ALA A 290 3.35 11.22 2.67
CA ALA A 290 3.48 9.91 2.04
C ALA A 290 3.43 9.98 0.51
N PHE A 291 2.53 10.80 -0.03
CA PHE A 291 2.31 10.88 -1.48
C PHE A 291 3.44 11.57 -2.25
N PRO A 292 4.07 12.65 -1.77
CA PRO A 292 5.35 13.11 -2.32
C PRO A 292 6.44 12.03 -2.34
N ILE A 293 6.50 11.16 -1.32
CA ILE A 293 7.48 10.06 -1.28
C ILE A 293 7.19 9.01 -2.35
N TYR A 294 5.92 8.70 -2.63
CA TYR A 294 5.55 7.89 -3.81
C TYR A 294 6.03 8.53 -5.12
N ILE A 295 5.96 9.86 -5.27
CA ILE A 295 6.56 10.54 -6.43
C ILE A 295 8.07 10.43 -6.47
N LEU A 296 8.77 10.51 -5.33
CA LEU A 296 10.22 10.30 -5.29
C LEU A 296 10.59 8.90 -5.77
N TYR A 297 9.82 7.87 -5.37
CA TYR A 297 9.95 6.53 -5.94
C TYR A 297 9.80 6.55 -7.46
N LEU A 298 8.69 7.09 -7.98
CA LEU A 298 8.43 7.13 -9.42
C LEU A 298 9.51 7.88 -10.19
N TYR A 299 9.96 9.02 -9.68
CA TYR A 299 11.03 9.81 -10.29
C TYR A 299 12.33 8.99 -10.37
N VAL A 300 12.72 8.32 -9.29
CA VAL A 300 13.94 7.52 -9.27
C VAL A 300 13.80 6.26 -10.14
N ASP A 301 12.62 5.65 -10.22
CA ASP A 301 12.40 4.47 -11.06
C ASP A 301 12.34 4.81 -12.56
N ILE A 302 11.72 5.92 -12.93
CA ILE A 302 11.46 6.33 -14.32
C ILE A 302 12.59 7.20 -14.90
N ARG A 303 13.13 8.16 -14.15
CA ARG A 303 14.09 9.14 -14.67
C ARG A 303 15.52 8.78 -14.34
N ALA A 304 15.81 8.34 -13.12
CA ALA A 304 17.18 7.96 -12.79
C ALA A 304 17.65 6.70 -13.55
N SER A 305 16.73 5.85 -14.00
CA SER A 305 17.01 4.71 -14.91
C SER A 305 17.41 5.11 -16.33
N SER A 306 17.21 6.37 -16.73
CA SER A 306 17.74 6.87 -18.03
C SER A 306 19.24 7.19 -17.98
N VAL A 307 19.80 7.38 -16.78
CA VAL A 307 21.21 7.70 -16.54
C VAL A 307 21.99 6.48 -16.02
N ILE A 308 21.28 5.53 -15.41
CA ILE A 308 21.82 4.35 -14.72
C ILE A 308 21.41 3.08 -15.49
N SER A 309 22.21 2.00 -15.41
CA SER A 309 21.83 0.68 -15.93
C SER A 309 20.43 0.25 -15.47
N GLN A 310 19.73 -0.48 -16.34
CA GLN A 310 18.38 -0.99 -16.08
C GLN A 310 18.27 -1.66 -14.70
N LYS A 311 17.35 -1.16 -13.85
CA LYS A 311 17.19 -1.66 -12.48
C LYS A 311 16.38 -2.95 -12.48
N ARG A 312 16.87 -3.94 -11.72
CA ARG A 312 16.22 -5.23 -11.52
C ARG A 312 15.57 -5.28 -10.15
N ILE A 313 14.25 -5.47 -10.12
CA ILE A 313 13.48 -5.61 -8.89
C ILE A 313 12.94 -7.04 -8.86
N TYR A 314 13.20 -7.77 -7.77
CA TYR A 314 12.79 -9.16 -7.64
C TYR A 314 11.54 -9.24 -6.75
N LEU A 315 10.44 -9.70 -7.32
CA LEU A 315 9.19 -9.88 -6.60
C LEU A 315 9.25 -11.19 -5.81
N PRO A 316 8.78 -11.18 -4.55
CA PRO A 316 8.80 -12.37 -3.71
C PRO A 316 7.78 -13.40 -4.21
N SER A 317 8.15 -14.69 -4.17
CA SER A 317 7.18 -15.77 -4.41
C SER A 317 6.11 -15.75 -3.31
N THR A 318 4.85 -15.62 -3.72
CA THR A 318 3.66 -15.52 -2.86
C THR A 318 2.64 -16.61 -3.23
N PRO A 319 2.96 -17.89 -2.95
CA PRO A 319 1.98 -18.96 -3.09
C PRO A 319 0.80 -18.74 -2.14
N ALA A 320 -0.33 -19.41 -2.41
CA ALA A 320 -1.60 -19.22 -1.70
C ALA A 320 -1.47 -19.21 -0.17
N TRP A 321 -0.68 -20.11 0.43
CA TRP A 321 -0.52 -20.15 1.88
C TRP A 321 0.15 -18.89 2.45
N LYS A 322 1.11 -18.28 1.74
CA LYS A 322 1.73 -17.01 2.18
C LYS A 322 0.74 -15.86 2.06
N ALA A 323 -0.02 -15.83 0.96
CA ALA A 323 -1.08 -14.83 0.76
C ALA A 323 -2.10 -14.91 1.90
N ILE A 324 -2.53 -16.12 2.28
CA ILE A 324 -3.43 -16.36 3.42
C ILE A 324 -2.82 -15.85 4.72
N VAL A 325 -1.56 -16.19 5.02
CA VAL A 325 -0.89 -15.74 6.25
C VAL A 325 -0.79 -14.20 6.30
N ILE A 326 -0.43 -13.56 5.20
CA ILE A 326 -0.33 -12.09 5.12
C ILE A 326 -1.69 -11.44 5.30
N ALA A 327 -2.73 -11.98 4.66
CA ALA A 327 -4.09 -11.49 4.82
C ALA A 327 -4.57 -11.61 6.27
N ILE A 328 -4.35 -12.75 6.92
CA ILE A 328 -4.73 -12.97 8.33
C ILE A 328 -3.99 -12.01 9.26
N TYR A 329 -2.68 -11.83 9.10
CA TYR A 329 -1.94 -10.87 9.92
C TYR A 329 -2.36 -9.43 9.70
N SER A 330 -2.57 -9.02 8.45
CA SER A 330 -2.98 -7.65 8.13
C SER A 330 -4.37 -7.35 8.69
N LEU A 331 -5.30 -8.29 8.57
CA LEU A 331 -6.63 -8.19 9.19
C LEU A 331 -6.55 -8.18 10.72
N SER A 332 -5.68 -9.01 11.30
CA SER A 332 -5.45 -9.03 12.74
C SER A 332 -4.94 -7.69 13.26
N LEU A 333 -3.97 -7.08 12.58
CA LEU A 333 -3.43 -5.77 12.93
C LEU A 333 -4.48 -4.65 12.75
N ALA A 334 -5.29 -4.71 11.69
CA ALA A 334 -6.41 -3.80 11.51
C ALA A 334 -7.43 -3.89 12.68
N LEU A 335 -7.86 -5.12 13.03
CA LEU A 335 -8.79 -5.34 14.15
C LEU A 335 -8.18 -4.96 15.51
N LEU A 336 -6.89 -5.21 15.72
CA LEU A 336 -6.19 -4.77 16.92
C LEU A 336 -6.21 -3.23 17.03
N THR A 337 -6.00 -2.53 15.92
CA THR A 337 -6.05 -1.06 15.87
C THR A 337 -7.44 -0.55 16.23
N ILE A 338 -8.50 -1.13 15.65
CA ILE A 338 -9.89 -0.83 16.03
C ILE A 338 -10.10 -1.07 17.52
N ARG A 339 -9.62 -2.20 18.04
CA ARG A 339 -9.81 -2.58 19.44
C ARG A 339 -9.18 -1.56 20.39
N LEU A 340 -7.97 -1.11 20.07
CA LEU A 340 -7.29 -0.05 20.83
C LEU A 340 -8.09 1.26 20.81
N GLY A 341 -8.66 1.63 19.66
CA GLY A 341 -9.53 2.81 19.57
C GLY A 341 -10.78 2.70 20.45
N PHE A 342 -11.41 1.52 20.51
CA PHE A 342 -12.55 1.29 21.40
C PHE A 342 -12.17 1.36 22.88
N ILE A 343 -10.97 0.93 23.25
CA ILE A 343 -10.46 1.03 24.63
C ILE A 343 -10.30 2.50 25.01
N ILE A 344 -9.60 3.29 24.18
CA ILE A 344 -9.37 4.72 24.47
C ILE A 344 -10.67 5.52 24.50
N LEU A 345 -11.65 5.17 23.67
CA LEU A 345 -12.94 5.87 23.66
C LEU A 345 -13.81 5.55 24.89
N ALA A 346 -13.54 4.44 25.57
CA ALA A 346 -14.26 4.04 26.79
C ALA A 346 -13.72 4.70 28.07
N GLU A 347 -12.55 5.33 28.00
CA GLU A 347 -11.92 6.11 29.08
C GLU A 347 -12.38 7.58 29.09
#